data_AF-A0A8H4TMK5-F1
#
_entry.id   AF-A0A8H4TMK5-F1
#
_cell.length_a   1.000
_cell.length_b   1.000
_cell.length_c   1.000
_cell.angle_alpha   90.00
_cell.angle_beta   90.00
_cell.angle_gamma   90.00
#
_symmetry.space_group_name_H-M   'P 1'
#
loop_
_entity.id
_entity.type
_entity.pdbx_description
1 polymer ?
#
loop_
_entity_poly.entity_id
_entity_poly.type
_entity_poly.pdbx_seq_one_letter_code
_entity_poly.pdbx_strand_id
1 'polypeptide(L)'
;MGIFRLARKTVFTGLLGTSTAAAYLASQNPVISPLPANDPIWSSRLFRRANPNGNPATQDVVIKRIPFSKIRPELLQNNNDLTLEFCRGVWSGWGFAIQRQYAQFKYRGPETEHQLWDPEQLATSTYDKGAVITDHFEVVEKTPTSITVRCGDSPRNQPLRPSDGLFQISATIDKAHEEVELRLKSVLFSSEGKIAGNKGPMPGWMTELHQWYARVWAETGSWKLLK
;
A
#
# COMPACT_ATOMS: atom_id res chain seq x y z
N MET A 1 -45.37 -14.89 -13.46
CA MET A 1 -44.08 -14.96 -14.17
C MET A 1 -43.34 -13.60 -14.19
N GLY A 2 -43.02 -13.01 -13.02
CA GLY A 2 -42.44 -11.63 -12.97
C GLY A 2 -41.15 -11.47 -12.18
N ILE A 3 -40.90 -12.33 -11.18
CA ILE A 3 -39.82 -12.12 -10.21
C ILE A 3 -38.48 -12.71 -10.69
N PHE A 4 -38.52 -13.82 -11.44
CA PHE A 4 -37.32 -14.48 -11.98
C PHE A 4 -36.66 -13.71 -13.17
N ARG A 5 -37.38 -12.82 -13.85
CA ARG A 5 -36.80 -11.99 -14.93
C ARG A 5 -36.05 -10.76 -14.40
N LEU A 6 -36.40 -10.27 -13.20
CA LEU A 6 -35.78 -9.10 -12.60
C LEU A 6 -34.39 -9.42 -12.03
N ALA A 7 -34.25 -10.57 -11.35
CA ALA A 7 -32.97 -11.03 -10.80
C ALA A 7 -31.88 -11.24 -11.89
N ARG A 8 -32.28 -11.68 -13.10
CA ARG A 8 -31.36 -11.91 -14.21
C ARG A 8 -30.83 -10.61 -14.85
N LYS A 9 -31.58 -9.50 -14.77
CA LYS A 9 -31.10 -8.19 -15.23
C LYS A 9 -30.13 -7.55 -14.24
N THR A 10 -30.39 -7.65 -12.93
CA THR A 10 -29.53 -7.05 -11.89
C THR A 10 -28.15 -7.70 -11.81
N VAL A 11 -28.04 -9.01 -12.05
CA VAL A 11 -26.75 -9.71 -12.09
C VAL A 11 -25.92 -9.31 -13.33
N PHE A 12 -26.56 -9.06 -14.47
CA PHE A 12 -25.85 -8.66 -15.71
C PHE A 12 -25.36 -7.21 -15.69
N THR A 13 -26.10 -6.27 -15.08
CA THR A 13 -25.59 -4.89 -14.88
C THR A 13 -24.53 -4.81 -13.78
N GLY A 14 -24.58 -5.67 -12.75
CA GLY A 14 -23.52 -5.76 -11.74
C GLY A 14 -22.17 -6.22 -12.30
N LEU A 15 -22.17 -7.14 -13.26
CA LEU A 15 -20.98 -7.61 -13.97
C LEU A 15 -20.37 -6.55 -14.91
N LEU A 16 -21.20 -5.70 -15.53
CA LEU A 16 -20.72 -4.58 -16.36
C LEU A 16 -20.21 -3.39 -15.53
N GLY A 17 -20.82 -3.13 -14.36
CA GLY A 17 -20.36 -2.08 -13.44
C GLY A 17 -19.06 -2.43 -12.73
N THR A 18 -18.92 -3.69 -12.29
CA THR A 18 -17.68 -4.19 -11.69
C THR A 18 -16.54 -4.26 -12.71
N SER A 19 -16.81 -4.66 -13.95
CA SER A 19 -15.78 -4.62 -15.01
C SER A 19 -15.39 -3.20 -15.39
N THR A 20 -16.31 -2.22 -15.41
CA THR A 20 -15.98 -0.82 -15.72
C THR A 20 -15.15 -0.18 -14.61
N ALA A 21 -15.52 -0.37 -13.34
CA ALA A 21 -14.74 0.16 -12.22
C ALA A 21 -13.37 -0.52 -12.10
N ALA A 22 -13.30 -1.85 -12.28
CA ALA A 22 -12.05 -2.58 -12.29
C ALA A 22 -11.17 -2.21 -13.50
N ALA A 23 -11.75 -2.06 -14.70
CA ALA A 23 -11.02 -1.62 -15.88
C ALA A 23 -10.52 -0.17 -15.73
N TYR A 24 -11.34 0.72 -15.19
CA TYR A 24 -10.93 2.09 -14.86
C TYR A 24 -9.74 2.06 -13.90
N LEU A 25 -9.89 1.36 -12.78
CA LEU A 25 -8.84 1.27 -11.77
C LEU A 25 -7.54 0.64 -12.33
N ALA A 26 -7.65 -0.43 -13.14
CA ALA A 26 -6.51 -1.06 -13.79
C ALA A 26 -5.83 -0.12 -14.80
N SER A 27 -6.60 0.69 -15.52
CA SER A 27 -6.06 1.68 -16.46
C SER A 27 -5.35 2.84 -15.77
N GLN A 28 -5.89 3.31 -14.65
CA GLN A 28 -5.35 4.45 -13.90
C GLN A 28 -4.15 4.06 -13.06
N ASN A 29 -4.14 2.83 -12.55
CA ASN A 29 -3.17 2.34 -11.59
C ASN A 29 -2.54 1.02 -12.08
N PRO A 30 -1.69 1.06 -13.12
CA PRO A 30 -0.96 -0.11 -13.59
C PRO A 30 -0.12 -0.74 -12.47
N VAL A 31 0.07 -2.06 -12.55
CA VAL A 31 0.92 -2.82 -11.63
C VAL A 31 2.06 -3.46 -12.39
N ILE A 32 3.27 -3.31 -11.84
CA ILE A 32 4.44 -4.06 -12.27
C ILE A 32 4.67 -5.19 -11.26
N SER A 33 4.60 -6.43 -11.73
CA SER A 33 4.90 -7.64 -10.95
C SER A 33 5.37 -8.74 -11.91
N PRO A 34 6.56 -9.34 -11.72
CA PRO A 34 7.54 -9.01 -10.67
C PRO A 34 8.16 -7.63 -10.86
N LEU A 35 8.78 -7.08 -9.80
CA LEU A 35 9.57 -5.86 -9.92
C LEU A 35 10.80 -6.12 -10.80
N PRO A 36 11.34 -5.07 -11.46
CA PRO A 36 12.58 -5.17 -12.23
C PRO A 36 13.75 -5.69 -11.38
N ALA A 37 14.65 -6.46 -11.99
CA ALA A 37 15.83 -7.00 -11.31
C ALA A 37 16.80 -5.91 -10.79
N ASN A 38 16.76 -4.73 -11.40
CA ASN A 38 17.53 -3.55 -11.00
C ASN A 38 16.74 -2.58 -10.11
N ASP A 39 15.57 -2.98 -9.58
CA ASP A 39 14.83 -2.12 -8.65
C ASP A 39 15.69 -1.79 -7.41
N PRO A 40 15.79 -0.51 -7.01
CA PRO A 40 16.62 -0.10 -5.87
C PRO A 40 16.34 -0.84 -4.57
N ILE A 41 15.11 -1.36 -4.37
CA ILE A 41 14.73 -2.06 -3.15
C ILE A 41 15.63 -3.27 -2.87
N TRP A 42 16.10 -3.98 -3.92
CA TRP A 42 16.96 -5.16 -3.78
C TRP A 42 18.33 -4.85 -3.19
N SER A 43 18.86 -3.67 -3.50
CA SER A 43 20.14 -3.20 -2.97
C SER A 43 20.02 -2.48 -1.62
N SER A 44 18.79 -2.13 -1.22
CA SER A 44 18.53 -1.34 -0.02
C SER A 44 19.03 -2.03 1.26
N ARG A 45 19.51 -1.23 2.22
CA ARG A 45 19.94 -1.74 3.52
C ARG A 45 18.77 -2.34 4.29
N LEU A 46 17.57 -1.76 4.16
CA LEU A 46 16.35 -2.25 4.80
C LEU A 46 16.00 -3.65 4.34
N PHE A 47 15.94 -3.89 3.02
CA PHE A 47 15.57 -5.18 2.47
C PHE A 47 16.58 -6.26 2.86
N ARG A 48 17.89 -5.99 2.73
CA ARG A 48 18.93 -6.96 3.11
C ARG A 48 18.94 -7.29 4.60
N ARG A 49 18.62 -6.31 5.45
CA ARG A 49 18.51 -6.52 6.91
C ARG A 49 17.25 -7.32 7.25
N ALA A 50 16.13 -6.99 6.62
CA ALA A 50 14.87 -7.67 6.88
C ALA A 50 14.84 -9.08 6.28
N ASN A 51 15.52 -9.33 5.16
CA ASN A 51 15.56 -10.62 4.48
C ASN A 51 16.99 -11.18 4.39
N PRO A 52 17.61 -11.56 5.53
CA PRO A 52 19.02 -11.97 5.56
C PRO A 52 19.30 -13.24 4.74
N ASN A 53 18.30 -14.09 4.56
CA ASN A 53 18.42 -15.35 3.82
C ASN A 53 18.13 -15.20 2.32
N GLY A 54 17.76 -14.00 1.86
CA GLY A 54 17.40 -13.77 0.46
C GLY A 54 16.19 -14.60 0.02
N ASN A 55 15.23 -14.80 0.93
CA ASN A 55 14.02 -15.58 0.66
C ASN A 55 13.21 -14.93 -0.46
N PRO A 56 12.55 -15.73 -1.32
CA PRO A 56 11.71 -15.21 -2.38
C PRO A 56 10.57 -14.36 -1.80
N ALA A 57 10.20 -13.30 -2.52
CA ALA A 57 9.19 -12.35 -2.11
C ALA A 57 8.01 -12.31 -3.08
N THR A 58 6.81 -12.12 -2.54
CA THR A 58 5.67 -11.61 -3.31
C THR A 58 5.90 -10.11 -3.48
N GLN A 59 5.86 -9.65 -4.72
CA GLN A 59 6.40 -8.34 -5.08
C GLN A 59 5.56 -7.67 -6.16
N ASP A 60 5.21 -6.42 -5.93
CA ASP A 60 4.41 -5.62 -6.84
C ASP A 60 4.62 -4.13 -6.57
N VAL A 61 4.44 -3.31 -7.59
CA VAL A 61 4.30 -1.86 -7.43
C VAL A 61 3.13 -1.36 -8.26
N VAL A 62 2.20 -0.71 -7.57
CA VAL A 62 1.13 0.09 -8.19
C VAL A 62 1.70 1.46 -8.49
N ILE A 63 1.48 1.96 -9.70
CA ILE A 63 1.89 3.30 -10.11
C ILE A 63 0.66 4.10 -10.50
N LYS A 64 0.50 5.31 -9.96
CA LYS A 64 -0.55 6.26 -10.35
C LYS A 64 0.09 7.58 -10.77
N ARG A 65 -0.37 8.15 -11.88
CA ARG A 65 0.06 9.48 -12.35
C ARG A 65 -1.11 10.46 -12.29
N ILE A 66 -0.86 11.67 -11.80
CA ILE A 66 -1.88 12.70 -11.63
C ILE A 66 -1.35 14.03 -12.18
N PRO A 67 -2.03 14.66 -13.16
CA PRO A 67 -1.62 15.97 -13.67
C PRO A 67 -1.58 17.05 -12.58
N PHE A 68 -0.63 17.97 -12.67
CA PHE A 68 -0.52 19.13 -11.76
C PHE A 68 -1.81 19.93 -11.67
N SER A 69 -2.58 20.01 -12.76
CA SER A 69 -3.87 20.71 -12.79
C SER A 69 -4.89 20.19 -11.77
N LYS A 70 -4.77 18.93 -11.34
CA LYS A 70 -5.66 18.30 -10.35
C LYS A 70 -5.11 18.30 -8.92
N ILE A 71 -3.81 18.54 -8.74
CA ILE A 71 -3.14 18.49 -7.43
C ILE A 71 -3.25 19.83 -6.73
N ARG A 72 -3.40 19.82 -5.40
CA ARG A 72 -3.37 21.06 -4.60
C ARG A 72 -2.02 21.78 -4.77
N PRO A 73 -1.99 23.08 -5.13
CA PRO A 73 -0.75 23.76 -5.53
C PRO A 73 0.36 23.79 -4.46
N GLU A 74 -0.01 23.78 -3.18
CA GLU A 74 0.94 23.75 -2.07
C GLU A 74 1.73 22.44 -2.00
N LEU A 75 1.15 21.32 -2.46
CA LEU A 75 1.83 20.02 -2.51
C LEU A 75 2.80 19.90 -3.69
N LEU A 76 2.75 20.82 -4.66
CA LEU A 76 3.68 20.86 -5.79
C LEU A 76 4.98 21.63 -5.47
N GLN A 77 5.11 22.18 -4.26
CA GLN A 77 6.28 22.96 -3.87
C GLN A 77 7.48 22.06 -3.51
N ASN A 78 7.23 20.90 -2.90
CA ASN A 78 8.28 19.97 -2.52
C ASN A 78 7.75 18.53 -2.39
N ASN A 79 8.64 17.55 -2.61
CA ASN A 79 8.27 16.13 -2.54
C ASN A 79 7.92 15.67 -1.12
N ASN A 80 8.48 16.31 -0.08
CA ASN A 80 8.30 15.87 1.31
C ASN A 80 6.83 15.99 1.72
N ASP A 81 6.23 17.15 1.49
CA ASP A 81 4.84 17.43 1.86
C ASP A 81 3.88 16.58 1.00
N LEU A 82 4.18 16.44 -0.29
CA LEU A 82 3.45 15.56 -1.20
C LEU A 82 3.46 14.10 -0.73
N THR A 83 4.63 13.57 -0.37
CA THR A 83 4.81 12.19 0.09
C THR A 83 4.09 11.98 1.41
N LEU A 84 4.23 12.91 2.35
CA LEU A 84 3.57 12.85 3.65
C LEU A 84 2.04 12.86 3.49
N GLU A 85 1.52 13.75 2.66
CA GLU A 85 0.09 13.86 2.43
C GLU A 85 -0.47 12.63 1.71
N PHE A 86 0.30 12.05 0.78
CA PHE A 86 -0.08 10.79 0.14
C PHE A 86 -0.11 9.65 1.17
N CYS A 87 0.90 9.54 2.03
CA CYS A 87 0.94 8.55 3.11
C CYS A 87 -0.25 8.68 4.07
N ARG A 88 -0.58 9.90 4.49
CA ARG A 88 -1.79 10.17 5.27
C ARG A 88 -3.03 9.68 4.53
N GLY A 89 -3.14 9.95 3.23
CA GLY A 89 -4.25 9.48 2.40
C GLY A 89 -4.34 7.94 2.37
N VAL A 90 -3.22 7.27 2.15
CA VAL A 90 -3.13 5.79 2.13
C VAL A 90 -3.69 5.20 3.41
N TRP A 91 -3.24 5.65 4.59
CA TRP A 91 -3.68 5.03 5.84
C TRP A 91 -5.05 5.54 6.34
N SER A 92 -5.36 6.82 6.16
CA SER A 92 -6.64 7.37 6.64
C SER A 92 -7.82 7.02 5.72
N GLY A 93 -7.54 6.80 4.43
CA GLY A 93 -8.53 6.65 3.36
C GLY A 93 -9.28 5.32 3.32
N TRP A 94 -10.22 5.24 2.37
CA TRP A 94 -11.15 4.12 2.23
C TRP A 94 -10.48 2.78 1.92
N GLY A 95 -9.36 2.79 1.19
CA GLY A 95 -8.61 1.57 0.89
C GLY A 95 -8.14 0.83 2.13
N PHE A 96 -7.76 1.53 3.20
CA PHE A 96 -7.33 0.87 4.44
C PHE A 96 -8.47 0.63 5.44
N ALA A 97 -9.66 1.21 5.22
CA ALA A 97 -10.71 1.27 6.24
C ALA A 97 -11.14 -0.11 6.76
N ILE A 98 -11.32 -1.09 5.87
CA ILE A 98 -11.74 -2.46 6.24
C ILE A 98 -10.62 -3.17 7.01
N GLN A 99 -9.38 -3.11 6.51
CA GLN A 99 -8.23 -3.71 7.20
C GLN A 99 -8.00 -3.07 8.57
N ARG A 100 -8.15 -1.75 8.67
CA ARG A 100 -8.07 -0.99 9.93
C ARG A 100 -9.13 -1.44 10.93
N GLN A 101 -10.39 -1.59 10.51
CA GLN A 101 -11.46 -2.06 11.39
C GLN A 101 -11.19 -3.47 11.90
N TYR A 102 -10.76 -4.38 11.02
CA TYR A 102 -10.35 -5.73 11.43
C TYR A 102 -9.19 -5.67 12.44
N ALA A 103 -8.17 -4.86 12.18
CA ALA A 103 -7.02 -4.74 13.07
C ALA A 103 -7.39 -4.12 14.42
N GLN A 104 -8.24 -3.09 14.42
CA GLN A 104 -8.77 -2.48 15.64
C GLN A 104 -9.49 -3.51 16.51
N PHE A 105 -10.37 -4.31 15.91
CA PHE A 105 -11.12 -5.35 16.63
C PHE A 105 -10.19 -6.41 17.26
N LYS A 106 -9.14 -6.81 16.55
CA LYS A 106 -8.30 -7.95 16.96
C LYS A 106 -7.11 -7.57 17.84
N TYR A 107 -6.54 -6.38 17.65
CA TYR A 107 -5.23 -6.04 18.18
C TYR A 107 -5.20 -4.76 19.01
N ARG A 108 -6.24 -3.93 18.98
CA ARG A 108 -6.28 -2.73 19.83
C ARG A 108 -6.51 -3.12 21.29
N GLY A 109 -5.52 -2.87 22.11
CA GLY A 109 -5.56 -3.05 23.56
C GLY A 109 -4.55 -2.17 24.29
N PRO A 110 -4.45 -2.27 25.63
CA PRO A 110 -3.57 -1.43 26.45
C PRO A 110 -2.11 -1.43 25.97
N GLU A 111 -1.58 -2.57 25.54
CA GLU A 111 -0.19 -2.68 25.06
C GLU A 111 0.07 -1.94 23.74
N THR A 112 -0.98 -1.57 23.02
CA THR A 112 -0.91 -0.96 21.68
C THR A 112 -1.58 0.43 21.63
N GLU A 113 -2.00 0.98 22.76
CA GLU A 113 -2.79 2.21 22.82
C GLU A 113 -2.06 3.44 22.24
N HIS A 114 -0.73 3.43 22.33
CA HIS A 114 0.17 4.47 21.83
C HIS A 114 0.32 4.48 20.30
N GLN A 115 -0.24 3.48 19.60
CA GLN A 115 -0.14 3.33 18.14
C GLN A 115 -1.23 4.14 17.42
N LEU A 116 -1.08 4.29 16.10
CA LEU A 116 -2.07 4.97 15.27
C LEU A 116 -3.21 4.01 14.91
N TRP A 117 -4.41 4.34 15.35
CA TRP A 117 -5.61 3.50 15.18
C TRP A 117 -6.71 4.19 14.39
N ASP A 118 -6.98 5.45 14.69
CA ASP A 118 -8.19 6.12 14.23
C ASP A 118 -7.93 6.94 12.95
N PRO A 119 -8.94 7.14 12.09
CA PRO A 119 -8.77 7.86 10.83
C PRO A 119 -8.13 9.24 11.00
N GLU A 120 -8.49 9.96 12.05
CA GLU A 120 -7.96 11.28 12.37
C GLU A 120 -6.48 11.23 12.78
N GLN A 121 -6.10 10.26 13.61
CA GLN A 121 -4.69 10.03 13.99
C GLN A 121 -3.85 9.73 12.74
N LEU A 122 -4.37 8.90 11.83
CA LEU A 122 -3.70 8.57 10.56
C LEU A 122 -3.67 9.78 9.62
N ALA A 123 -4.73 10.60 9.59
CA ALA A 123 -4.83 11.75 8.71
C ALA A 123 -3.90 12.91 9.11
N THR A 124 -3.46 12.96 10.36
CA THR A 124 -2.68 14.07 10.93
C THR A 124 -1.25 13.68 11.32
N SER A 125 -0.97 12.39 11.50
CA SER A 125 0.37 11.87 11.83
C SER A 125 1.45 12.37 10.87
N THR A 126 2.65 12.57 11.42
CA THR A 126 3.86 12.89 10.67
C THR A 126 4.53 11.64 10.10
N TYR A 127 4.15 10.43 10.54
CA TYR A 127 4.77 9.17 10.14
C TYR A 127 6.29 9.17 10.30
N ASP A 128 6.78 9.70 11.42
CA ASP A 128 8.21 9.63 11.73
C ASP A 128 8.63 8.19 12.03
N LYS A 129 9.93 7.92 11.89
CA LYS A 129 10.49 6.58 12.12
C LYS A 129 10.13 6.07 13.52
N GLY A 130 9.65 4.83 13.58
CA GLY A 130 9.14 4.19 14.80
C GLY A 130 7.64 4.37 15.02
N ALA A 131 6.95 5.19 14.22
CA ALA A 131 5.49 5.25 14.27
C ALA A 131 4.91 3.87 13.90
N VAL A 132 3.99 3.39 14.73
CA VAL A 132 3.33 2.09 14.54
C VAL A 132 1.86 2.31 14.17
N ILE A 133 1.39 1.54 13.19
CA ILE A 133 0.02 1.61 12.66
C ILE A 133 -0.63 0.25 12.88
N THR A 134 -1.72 0.26 13.64
CA THR A 134 -2.62 -0.88 13.85
C THR A 134 -1.93 -2.23 14.14
N ASP A 135 -0.89 -2.21 14.97
CA ASP A 135 -0.07 -3.35 15.42
C ASP A 135 0.61 -4.16 14.30
N HIS A 136 0.59 -3.73 13.04
CA HIS A 136 1.09 -4.53 11.91
C HIS A 136 2.09 -3.81 11.02
N PHE A 137 2.19 -2.48 11.17
CA PHE A 137 3.09 -1.68 10.35
C PHE A 137 3.92 -0.77 11.23
N GLU A 138 5.22 -0.71 10.96
CA GLU A 138 6.17 0.19 11.63
C GLU A 138 6.91 1.01 10.59
N VAL A 139 6.91 2.33 10.72
CA VAL A 139 7.72 3.19 9.86
C VAL A 139 9.20 2.94 10.16
N VAL A 140 9.94 2.40 9.19
CA VAL A 140 11.37 2.08 9.34
C VAL A 140 12.27 3.11 8.67
N GLU A 141 11.75 3.88 7.71
CA GLU A 141 12.46 4.93 7.01
C GLU A 141 11.49 5.97 6.44
N LYS A 142 11.91 7.24 6.50
CA LYS A 142 11.23 8.37 5.89
C LYS A 142 12.26 9.24 5.18
N THR A 143 12.00 9.51 3.92
CA THR A 143 12.78 10.41 3.05
C THR A 143 11.83 11.44 2.44
N PRO A 144 12.34 12.50 1.78
CA PRO A 144 11.48 13.45 1.08
C PRO A 144 10.62 12.84 -0.03
N THR A 145 10.89 11.62 -0.49
CA THR A 145 10.16 11.00 -1.62
C THR A 145 9.52 9.66 -1.26
N SER A 146 9.76 9.14 -0.05
CA SER A 146 9.25 7.83 0.36
C SER A 146 9.09 7.71 1.87
N ILE A 147 8.06 6.97 2.28
CA ILE A 147 7.87 6.45 3.63
C ILE A 147 7.81 4.94 3.50
N THR A 148 8.78 4.25 4.10
CA THR A 148 8.87 2.78 4.09
C THR A 148 8.40 2.24 5.43
N VAL A 149 7.42 1.36 5.40
CA VAL A 149 6.95 0.62 6.58
C VAL A 149 7.38 -0.84 6.48
N ARG A 150 7.79 -1.43 7.62
CA ARG A 150 7.89 -2.88 7.76
C ARG A 150 6.52 -3.43 8.09
N CYS A 151 6.14 -4.54 7.46
CA CYS A 151 4.81 -5.13 7.58
C CYS A 151 4.86 -6.66 7.73
N GLY A 152 3.69 -7.31 7.73
CA GLY A 152 3.54 -8.76 7.71
C GLY A 152 3.16 -9.37 9.05
N ASP A 153 3.68 -8.85 10.15
CA ASP A 153 3.40 -9.27 11.53
C ASP A 153 3.78 -8.15 12.52
N SER A 154 3.41 -8.29 13.80
CA SER A 154 3.53 -7.22 14.78
C SER A 154 4.96 -6.74 14.98
N PRO A 155 5.17 -5.39 15.09
CA PRO A 155 6.44 -4.81 15.48
C PRO A 155 7.02 -5.37 16.78
N ARG A 156 6.16 -5.96 17.62
CA ARG A 156 6.53 -6.60 18.89
C ARG A 156 7.27 -7.94 18.72
N ASN A 157 7.12 -8.60 17.57
CA ASN A 157 7.75 -9.89 17.27
C ASN A 157 9.11 -9.70 16.57
N GLN A 158 10.11 -9.12 17.24
CA GLN A 158 11.45 -8.89 16.65
C GLN A 158 12.42 -10.05 16.95
N PRO A 159 13.46 -10.31 16.12
CA PRO A 159 13.90 -9.55 14.94
C PRO A 159 13.48 -10.13 13.58
N LEU A 160 13.23 -11.43 13.47
CA LEU A 160 12.83 -12.13 12.25
C LEU A 160 11.43 -12.75 12.45
N ARG A 161 10.64 -12.81 11.37
CA ARG A 161 9.21 -13.13 11.38
C ARG A 161 8.89 -14.12 10.27
N PRO A 162 7.95 -15.05 10.50
CA PRO A 162 7.46 -15.96 9.46
C PRO A 162 6.65 -15.22 8.37
N SER A 163 6.10 -14.06 8.72
CA SER A 163 5.45 -13.11 7.80
C SER A 163 6.08 -11.75 7.99
N ASP A 164 6.78 -11.26 6.97
CA ASP A 164 7.52 -10.01 6.98
C ASP A 164 7.37 -9.30 5.63
N GLY A 165 7.86 -8.07 5.57
CA GLY A 165 7.89 -7.35 4.31
C GLY A 165 8.22 -5.89 4.48
N LEU A 166 8.43 -5.27 3.34
CA LEU A 166 8.54 -3.83 3.21
C LEU A 166 7.42 -3.33 2.31
N PHE A 167 6.71 -2.32 2.79
CA PHE A 167 5.72 -1.58 2.02
C PHE A 167 6.18 -0.12 1.92
N GLN A 168 6.44 0.34 0.70
CA GLN A 168 6.98 1.66 0.44
C GLN A 168 5.92 2.52 -0.26
N ILE A 169 5.60 3.64 0.37
CA ILE A 169 4.70 4.67 -0.14
C ILE A 169 5.57 5.81 -0.63
N SER A 170 5.54 6.11 -1.93
CA SER A 170 6.40 7.15 -2.51
C SER A 170 5.63 8.10 -3.41
N ALA A 171 6.06 9.36 -3.44
CA ALA A 171 5.55 10.37 -4.35
C ALA A 171 6.69 11.23 -4.90
N THR A 172 6.61 11.56 -6.18
CA THR A 172 7.58 12.42 -6.87
C THR A 172 6.90 13.38 -7.82
N ILE A 173 7.34 14.64 -7.79
CA ILE A 173 6.95 15.68 -8.74
C ILE A 173 7.77 15.50 -10.02
N ASP A 174 7.10 15.14 -11.12
CA ASP A 174 7.70 15.05 -12.45
C ASP A 174 7.40 16.32 -13.24
N LYS A 175 8.35 17.25 -13.22
CA LYS A 175 8.24 18.53 -13.95
C LYS A 175 8.29 18.36 -15.46
N ALA A 176 8.89 17.28 -15.98
CA ALA A 176 9.01 17.09 -17.42
C ALA A 176 7.67 16.70 -18.05
N HIS A 177 6.86 15.93 -17.30
CA HIS A 177 5.53 15.49 -17.74
C HIS A 177 4.37 16.28 -17.11
N GLU A 178 4.67 17.28 -16.27
CA GLU A 178 3.68 18.06 -15.51
C GLU A 178 2.72 17.20 -14.68
N GLU A 179 3.27 16.14 -14.08
CA GLU A 179 2.52 15.13 -13.34
C GLU A 179 3.19 14.81 -12.00
N VAL A 180 2.38 14.39 -11.03
CA VAL A 180 2.86 13.70 -9.84
C VAL A 180 2.79 12.19 -10.10
N GLU A 181 3.89 11.49 -9.84
CA GLU A 181 3.92 10.03 -9.82
C GLU A 181 3.83 9.52 -8.37
N LEU A 182 2.84 8.69 -8.11
CA LEU A 182 2.63 8.01 -6.83
C LEU A 182 2.93 6.53 -7.01
N ARG A 183 3.58 5.91 -6.02
CA ARG A 183 3.80 4.47 -6.03
C ARG A 183 3.50 3.83 -4.68
N LEU A 184 2.86 2.66 -4.73
CA LEU A 184 2.73 1.75 -3.59
C LEU A 184 3.45 0.46 -3.95
N LYS A 185 4.60 0.23 -3.33
CA LYS A 185 5.43 -0.95 -3.57
C LYS A 185 5.36 -1.90 -2.39
N SER A 186 5.12 -3.17 -2.66
CA SER A 186 5.13 -4.23 -1.65
C SER A 186 6.21 -5.25 -1.99
N VAL A 187 6.96 -5.68 -0.97
CA VAL A 187 7.89 -6.80 -1.04
C VAL A 187 7.71 -7.62 0.23
N LEU A 188 6.97 -8.73 0.11
CA LEU A 188 6.49 -9.55 1.23
C LEU A 188 7.19 -10.90 1.22
N PHE A 189 7.79 -11.31 2.33
CA PHE A 189 8.64 -12.50 2.45
C PHE A 189 8.61 -13.07 3.87
N SER A 190 9.08 -14.29 4.07
CA SER A 190 9.49 -14.74 5.40
C SER A 190 10.89 -14.24 5.67
N SER A 191 11.14 -13.61 6.81
CA SER A 191 12.50 -13.31 7.27
C SER A 191 13.05 -14.41 8.17
N GLU A 192 12.18 -15.25 8.71
CA GLU A 192 12.53 -16.45 9.46
C GLU A 192 12.92 -17.61 8.52
N GLY A 193 14.02 -18.28 8.87
CA GLY A 193 14.52 -19.45 8.17
C GLY A 193 14.89 -19.21 6.70
N LYS A 194 15.23 -20.30 6.01
CA LYS A 194 15.50 -20.29 4.56
C LYS A 194 14.36 -20.99 3.84
N ILE A 195 13.76 -20.28 2.89
CA ILE A 195 12.67 -20.80 2.06
C ILE A 195 13.24 -21.32 0.74
N ALA A 196 12.89 -22.55 0.38
CA ALA A 196 13.30 -23.15 -0.88
C ALA A 196 12.44 -22.64 -2.04
N GLY A 197 13.03 -22.57 -3.23
CA GLY A 197 12.34 -22.15 -4.46
C GLY A 197 12.40 -20.65 -4.71
N ASN A 198 11.58 -20.20 -5.67
CA ASN A 198 11.61 -18.83 -6.21
C ASN A 198 10.25 -18.11 -6.09
N LYS A 199 9.29 -18.69 -5.38
CA LYS A 199 7.94 -18.12 -5.21
C LYS A 199 7.81 -17.47 -3.84
N GLY A 200 7.19 -16.30 -3.80
CA GLY A 200 6.87 -15.60 -2.56
C GLY A 200 5.89 -16.36 -1.66
N PRO A 201 5.64 -15.86 -0.44
CA PRO A 201 4.81 -16.53 0.55
C PRO A 201 3.31 -16.58 0.17
N MET A 202 2.85 -15.71 -0.76
CA MET A 202 1.46 -15.70 -1.20
C MET A 202 1.23 -16.61 -2.41
N PRO A 203 0.18 -17.45 -2.42
CA PRO A 203 -0.24 -18.15 -3.63
C PRO A 203 -0.74 -17.17 -4.70
N GLY A 204 -0.82 -17.61 -5.96
CA GLY A 204 -1.12 -16.75 -7.11
C GLY A 204 -2.42 -15.95 -6.98
N TRP A 205 -3.51 -16.59 -6.55
CA TRP A 205 -4.80 -15.92 -6.35
C TRP A 205 -4.75 -14.83 -5.26
N MET A 206 -3.96 -15.06 -4.20
CA MET A 206 -3.79 -14.09 -3.12
C MET A 206 -2.92 -12.92 -3.56
N THR A 207 -1.91 -13.20 -4.39
CA THR A 207 -1.10 -12.16 -5.04
C THR A 207 -1.97 -11.26 -5.92
N GLU A 208 -2.88 -11.84 -6.71
CA GLU A 208 -3.79 -11.06 -7.55
C GLU A 208 -4.76 -10.21 -6.72
N LEU A 209 -5.37 -10.77 -5.67
CA LEU A 209 -6.23 -10.01 -4.76
C LEU A 209 -5.47 -8.87 -4.08
N HIS A 210 -4.23 -9.12 -3.65
CA HIS A 210 -3.36 -8.09 -3.08
C HIS A 210 -3.10 -6.96 -4.07
N GLN A 211 -2.82 -7.27 -5.34
CA GLN A 211 -2.63 -6.23 -6.36
C GLN A 211 -3.90 -5.41 -6.61
N TRP A 212 -5.09 -6.03 -6.61
CA TRP A 212 -6.35 -5.28 -6.71
C TRP A 212 -6.58 -4.40 -5.47
N TYR A 213 -6.27 -4.94 -4.29
CA TYR A 213 -6.34 -4.20 -3.05
C TYR A 213 -5.41 -2.98 -3.07
N ALA A 214 -4.15 -3.17 -3.47
CA ALA A 214 -3.16 -2.09 -3.58
C ALA A 214 -3.57 -1.02 -4.59
N ARG A 215 -4.27 -1.37 -5.69
CA ARG A 215 -4.81 -0.38 -6.62
C ARG A 215 -5.90 0.50 -5.98
N VAL A 216 -6.85 -0.11 -5.28
CA VAL A 216 -7.90 0.63 -4.55
C VAL A 216 -7.26 1.52 -3.47
N TRP A 217 -6.23 0.99 -2.83
CA TRP A 217 -5.48 1.68 -1.79
C TRP A 217 -4.75 2.91 -2.32
N ALA A 218 -4.06 2.79 -3.46
CA ALA A 218 -3.41 3.90 -4.15
C ALA A 218 -4.42 4.95 -4.63
N GLU A 219 -5.53 4.49 -5.23
CA GLU A 219 -6.58 5.37 -5.76
C GLU A 219 -7.16 6.25 -4.66
N THR A 220 -7.69 5.61 -3.62
CA THR A 220 -8.37 6.30 -2.53
C THR A 220 -7.40 7.12 -1.69
N GLY A 221 -6.15 6.69 -1.55
CA GLY A 221 -5.11 7.45 -0.88
C GLY A 221 -4.75 8.75 -1.61
N SER A 222 -4.77 8.72 -2.95
CA SER A 222 -4.45 9.89 -3.76
C SER A 222 -5.47 11.02 -3.67
N TRP A 223 -6.71 10.74 -3.24
CA TRP A 223 -7.76 11.76 -3.13
C TRP A 223 -7.39 12.89 -2.16
N LYS A 224 -6.55 12.60 -1.17
CA LYS A 224 -6.04 13.61 -0.22
C LYS A 224 -5.13 14.64 -0.90
N LEU A 225 -4.68 14.40 -2.14
CA LEU A 225 -3.81 15.31 -2.90
C LEU A 225 -4.60 16.21 -3.86
N LEU A 226 -5.88 15.93 -4.08
CA LEU A 226 -6.70 16.59 -5.09
C LEU A 226 -7.27 17.92 -4.55
N LYS A 227 -7.58 18.82 -5.49
CA LYS A 227 -8.29 20.09 -5.24
C LYS A 227 -9.75 19.89 -4.84
#